data_AF-A0A699TXM2-F1
#
_entry.id   AF-A0A699TXM2-F1
#
_cell.length_a   1.000
_cell.length_b   1.000
_cell.length_c   1.000
_cell.angle_alpha   90.00
_cell.angle_beta   90.00
_cell.angle_gamma   90.00
#
_symmetry.space_group_name_H-M   'P 1'
#
loop_
_entity.id
_entity.type
_entity.pdbx_description
1 polymer ?
#
loop_
_entity_poly.entity_id
_entity_poly.type
_entity_poly.pdbx_seq_one_letter_code
_entity_poly.pdbx_strand_id
1 'polypeptide(L)' 'VRTDKGMEFLNQTLHTYFAAEGIQHQTSVARTPEQNSVVERRNRTLVEAARTMLSATKVPLFFWTEAIATACFTQNRS' A
#
# COMPACT_ATOMS: atom_id res chain seq x y z
N VAL A 1 -2.64 -11.64 -6.39
CA VAL A 1 -2.85 -10.20 -6.13
C VAL A 1 -4.27 -9.82 -6.54
N ARG A 2 -5.01 -9.09 -5.69
CA ARG A 2 -6.32 -8.53 -6.03
C ARG A 2 -6.21 -7.00 -6.07
N THR A 3 -6.67 -6.40 -7.17
CA THR A 3 -6.72 -4.93 -7.31
C THR A 3 -8.10 -4.51 -7.77
N ASP A 4 -8.44 -3.25 -7.52
CA ASP A 4 -9.63 -2.65 -8.14
C ASP A 4 -9.43 -2.45 -9.65
N LYS A 5 -10.49 -1.96 -10.32
CA LYS A 5 -10.47 -1.59 -11.74
C LYS A 5 -10.05 -0.12 -11.96
N GLY A 6 -9.27 0.46 -11.05
CA GLY A 6 -8.82 1.85 -11.11
C GLY A 6 -7.83 2.18 -12.24
N MET A 7 -7.64 1.28 -13.22
CA MET A 7 -6.70 1.35 -14.35
C MET A 7 -5.21 1.38 -13.97
N GLU A 8 -4.83 1.86 -12.78
CA GLU A 8 -3.44 1.95 -12.31
C GLU A 8 -2.69 0.61 -12.36
N PHE A 9 -3.39 -0.46 -11.97
CA PHE A 9 -2.87 -1.83 -11.97
C PHE A 9 -3.30 -2.66 -13.18
N LEU A 10 -3.99 -2.05 -14.16
CA LEU A 10 -4.45 -2.69 -15.39
C LEU A 10 -3.55 -2.28 -16.57
N ASN A 11 -2.26 -2.60 -16.48
CA ASN A 11 -1.32 -2.37 -17.57
C ASN A 11 -0.64 -3.67 -18.03
N GLN A 12 -0.23 -3.71 -19.31
CA GLN A 12 0.35 -4.90 -19.91
C GLN A 12 1.66 -5.32 -19.22
N THR A 13 2.47 -4.36 -18.77
CA THR A 13 3.74 -4.60 -18.08
C THR A 13 3.56 -5.36 -16.77
N LEU A 14 2.59 -4.96 -15.95
CA LEU A 14 2.24 -5.62 -14.70
C LEU A 14 1.62 -6.99 -14.96
N HIS A 15 0.78 -7.12 -15.99
CA HIS A 15 0.26 -8.43 -16.38
C HIS A 15 1.39 -9.39 -16.76
N THR A 16 2.36 -8.95 -17.58
CA THR A 16 3.53 -9.78 -17.94
C THR A 16 4.40 -10.12 -16.74
N TYR A 17 4.59 -9.17 -15.82
CA TYR A 17 5.34 -9.39 -14.58
C TYR A 17 4.65 -10.44 -13.69
N PHE A 18 3.35 -10.29 -13.43
CA PHE A 18 2.60 -11.25 -12.63
C PHE A 18 2.59 -12.64 -13.25
N ALA A 19 2.46 -12.75 -14.57
CA ALA A 19 2.56 -14.02 -15.28
C ALA A 19 3.96 -14.68 -15.14
N ALA A 20 5.03 -13.89 -15.27
CA ALA A 20 6.40 -14.37 -15.11
C ALA A 20 6.69 -14.87 -13.69
N GLU A 21 6.16 -14.17 -12.67
CA GLU A 21 6.31 -14.53 -11.26
C GLU A 21 5.30 -15.60 -10.79
N GLY A 22 4.44 -16.12 -11.68
CA GLY A 22 3.40 -17.09 -11.32
C GLY A 22 2.31 -16.52 -10.38
N ILE A 23 2.20 -15.20 -10.29
CA ILE A 23 1.24 -14.50 -9.44
C ILE A 23 -0.09 -14.39 -10.17
N GLN A 24 -1.15 -14.96 -9.60
CA GLN A 24 -2.49 -14.76 -10.13
C GLN A 24 -3.01 -13.34 -9.83
N HIS A 25 -3.22 -12.53 -10.86
CA HIS A 25 -3.84 -11.21 -10.74
C HIS A 25 -5.35 -11.31 -10.95
N GLN A 26 -6.12 -10.86 -9.97
CA GLN A 26 -7.58 -10.83 -10.01
C GLN A 26 -8.06 -9.39 -9.91
N THR A 27 -8.91 -8.97 -10.84
CA THR A 27 -9.51 -7.63 -10.82
C THR A 27 -10.87 -7.70 -10.15
N SER A 28 -11.08 -6.95 -9.08
CA SER A 28 -12.38 -6.91 -8.43
C SER A 28 -13.40 -6.17 -9.31
N VAL A 29 -14.70 -6.47 -9.16
CA VAL A 29 -15.73 -5.69 -9.86
C VAL A 29 -15.71 -4.26 -9.30
N ALA A 30 -15.86 -3.25 -10.17
CA ALA A 30 -15.97 -1.86 -9.76
C ALA A 30 -17.04 -1.75 -8.66
N ARG A 31 -16.68 -1.17 -7.50
CA ARG A 31 -17.50 -1.11 -6.28
C ARG A 31 -17.65 -2.42 -5.50
N THR A 32 -16.60 -3.22 -5.36
CA THR A 32 -16.47 -4.19 -4.24
C THR A 32 -15.61 -3.55 -3.15
N PRO A 33 -16.21 -2.68 -2.31
CA PRO A 33 -15.47 -1.78 -1.46
C PRO A 33 -14.88 -2.53 -0.27
N GLU A 34 -15.39 -3.71 0.10
CA GLU A 34 -14.98 -4.35 1.34
C GLU A 34 -13.49 -4.72 1.33
N GLN A 35 -12.98 -5.25 0.21
CA GLN A 35 -11.58 -5.63 0.10
C GLN A 35 -10.65 -4.43 -0.12
N ASN A 36 -11.05 -3.46 -0.95
CA ASN A 36 -10.25 -2.24 -1.14
C ASN A 36 -10.21 -1.42 0.15
N SER A 37 -11.31 -1.36 0.89
CA SER A 37 -11.39 -0.60 2.14
C SER A 37 -10.40 -1.09 3.19
N VAL A 38 -10.05 -2.37 3.21
CA VAL A 38 -9.04 -2.91 4.14
C VAL A 38 -7.66 -2.39 3.76
N VAL A 39 -7.31 -2.46 2.47
CA VAL A 39 -6.02 -1.96 1.96
C VAL A 39 -5.93 -0.44 2.12
N GLU A 40 -6.98 0.30 1.76
CA GLU A 40 -7.07 1.75 1.94
C GLU A 40 -6.91 2.17 3.40
N ARG A 41 -7.59 1.47 4.33
CA ARG A 41 -7.46 1.70 5.77
C ARG A 41 -6.02 1.46 6.23
N ARG A 42 -5.42 0.33 5.84
CA ARG A 42 -4.04 -0.02 6.22
C ARG A 42 -3.04 1.02 5.69
N ASN A 43 -3.18 1.44 4.43
CA ASN A 43 -2.33 2.46 3.83
C ASN A 43 -2.49 3.80 4.55
N ARG A 44 -3.73 4.21 4.88
CA ARG A 44 -3.96 5.43 5.67
C ARG A 44 -3.29 5.35 7.05
N THR A 45 -3.46 4.24 7.76
CA THR A 45 -2.84 4.04 9.08
C THR A 45 -1.30 4.06 9.02
N LEU A 46 -0.68 3.50 7.98
CA LEU A 46 0.77 3.58 7.79
C LEU A 46 1.26 5.02 7.56
N VAL A 47 0.56 5.77 6.69
CA VAL A 47 0.91 7.17 6.40
C VAL A 47 0.71 8.06 7.62
N GLU A 48 -0.38 7.87 8.37
CA GLU A 48 -0.64 8.62 9.61
C GLU A 48 0.41 8.32 10.69
N ALA A 49 0.80 7.06 10.86
CA ALA A 49 1.86 6.67 11.78
C ALA A 49 3.21 7.30 11.40
N ALA A 50 3.59 7.25 10.12
CA ALA A 50 4.81 7.88 9.63
C ALA A 50 4.80 9.40 9.83
N ARG A 51 3.70 10.08 9.50
CA ARG A 51 3.53 11.52 9.73
C ARG A 51 3.63 11.87 11.21
N THR A 52 3.04 11.05 12.08
CA THR A 52 3.10 11.24 13.54
C THR A 52 4.53 11.11 14.06
N MET A 53 5.28 10.11 13.59
CA MET A 53 6.69 9.93 13.95
C MET A 53 7.55 11.10 13.48
N LEU A 54 7.41 11.55 12.24
CA LEU A 54 8.14 12.71 11.72
C LEU A 54 7.87 13.98 12.55
N SER A 55 6.59 14.22 12.86
CA SER A 55 6.16 15.36 13.68
C SER A 55 6.71 15.30 15.10
N ALA A 56 6.59 14.13 15.76
CA ALA A 56 7.03 13.93 17.14
C ALA A 56 8.55 14.04 17.30
N THR A 57 9.31 13.53 16.33
CA THR A 57 10.78 13.55 16.33
C THR A 57 11.37 14.84 15.73
N LYS A 58 10.52 15.70 15.14
CA LYS A 58 10.91 16.96 14.48
C LYS A 58 11.96 16.77 13.40
N VAL A 59 11.93 15.63 12.70
CA VAL A 59 12.85 15.37 11.60
C VAL A 59 12.27 15.88 10.27
N PRO A 60 13.13 16.31 9.33
CA PRO A 60 12.68 16.75 8.01
C PRO A 60 11.86 15.73 7.23
N LEU A 61 10.97 16.22 6.36
CA LEU A 61 10.11 15.38 5.52
C LEU A 61 10.89 14.47 4.57
N PHE A 62 12.15 14.77 4.23
CA PHE A 62 12.94 13.89 3.37
C PHE A 62 13.19 12.50 3.98
N PHE A 63 13.02 12.34 5.30
CA PHE A 63 13.06 11.05 6.00
C PHE A 63 11.73 10.26 5.92
N TRP A 64 10.78 10.65 5.06
CA TRP A 64 9.48 9.99 4.98
C TRP A 64 9.59 8.51 4.62
N THR A 65 10.59 8.11 3.83
CA THR A 65 10.88 6.71 3.48
C THR A 65 11.21 5.88 4.71
N GLU A 66 12.09 6.38 5.57
CA GLU A 66 12.53 5.75 6.81
C GLU A 66 11.40 5.72 7.84
N ALA A 67 10.60 6.80 7.90
CA ALA A 67 9.43 6.86 8.77
C ALA A 67 8.36 5.84 8.36
N ILE A 68 8.08 5.67 7.06
CA ILE A 68 7.15 4.64 6.56
C ILE A 68 7.70 3.23 6.83
N ALA A 69 8.99 2.99 6.60
CA ALA A 69 9.62 1.70 6.88
C ALA A 69 9.52 1.34 8.37
N THR A 70 9.75 2.32 9.26
CA THR A 70 9.62 2.16 10.72
C THR A 70 8.17 1.93 11.13
N ALA A 71 7.21 2.62 10.51
CA ALA A 71 5.78 2.43 10.77
C ALA A 71 5.35 1.01 10.38
N CYS A 72 5.81 0.54 9.22
CA CYS A 72 5.56 -0.81 8.73
C CYS A 72 6.18 -1.86 9.67
N PHE A 73 7.42 -1.64 10.10
CA PHE A 73 8.14 -2.54 11.03
C PHE A 73 7.40 -2.72 12.35
N THR A 74 6.88 -1.62 12.92
CA THR A 74 6.17 -1.63 14.21
C THR A 74 4.77 -2.22 14.07
N GLN A 75 3.99 -1.82 13.06
CA GLN A 75 2.63 -2.33 12.86
C GLN A 75 2.57 -3.82 12.50
N ASN A 76 3.57 -4.35 11.78
CA ASN A 76 3.61 -5.77 11.42
C ASN A 76 4.13 -6.69 12.55
N ARG A 77 4.59 -6.11 13.66
CA ARG A 77 5.05 -6.84 14.85
C ARG A 77 4.22 -6.55 16.11
N SER A 78 3.16 -5.78 15.96
CA SER A 78 2.17 -5.49 17.00
C SER A 78 1.22 -6.66 17.20
#